data_AF-A0A371K2D4-F1
#
_entry.id   AF-A0A371K2D4-F1
#
_cell.length_a   1.000
_cell.length_b   1.000
_cell.length_c   1.000
_cell.angle_alpha   90.00
_cell.angle_beta   90.00
_cell.angle_gamma   90.00
#
_symmetry.space_group_name_H-M   'P 1'
#
loop_
_entity.id
_entity.type
_entity.pdbx_description
1 polymer ?
#
loop_
_entity_poly.entity_id
_entity_poly.type
_entity_poly.pdbx_seq_one_letter_code
_entity_poly.pdbx_strand_id
1 'polypeptide(L)'
;MKRHALWIWCIAVSLVALIAIWFVFETRYMWFVSGDDFTFLRRGSLLGVGLIILLWGVYPSRILAALAAVGIFVFPPLFRGDKFVALDIPFSAWMLGALALVVAATELNRRARRALT
;
A
#
# COMPACT_ATOMS: atom_id res chain seq x y z
N MET A 1 -7.03 28.62 6.53
CA MET A 1 -5.71 28.21 5.99
C MET A 1 -5.22 26.85 6.50
N LYS A 2 -5.16 26.59 7.82
CA LYS A 2 -4.64 25.32 8.38
C LYS A 2 -5.34 24.04 7.87
N ARG A 3 -6.65 24.10 7.59
CA ARG A 3 -7.44 22.94 7.10
C ARG A 3 -7.08 22.50 5.69
N HIS A 4 -6.94 23.44 4.75
CA HIS A 4 -6.56 23.12 3.38
C HIS A 4 -5.14 22.56 3.31
N ALA A 5 -4.22 23.13 4.10
CA ALA A 5 -2.86 22.60 4.22
C ALA A 5 -2.86 21.13 4.68
N LEU A 6 -3.68 20.77 5.69
CA LEU A 6 -3.78 19.40 6.18
C LEU A 6 -4.30 18.43 5.11
N TRP A 7 -5.29 18.82 4.32
CA TRP A 7 -5.80 18.00 3.20
C TRP A 7 -4.78 17.85 2.08
N ILE A 8 -4.05 18.92 1.72
CA ILE A 8 -2.96 18.85 0.74
C ILE A 8 -1.88 17.87 1.21
N TRP A 9 -1.46 17.97 2.47
CA TRP A 9 -0.49 17.03 3.06
C TRP A 9 -1.03 15.60 3.10
N CYS A 10 -2.30 15.41 3.45
CA CYS A 10 -2.94 14.10 3.43
C CYS A 10 -2.88 13.47 2.03
N ILE A 11 -3.25 14.22 0.99
CA ILE A 11 -3.21 13.76 -0.40
C ILE A 11 -1.76 13.46 -0.82
N ALA A 12 -0.82 14.37 -0.55
CA ALA A 12 0.58 14.18 -0.89
C ALA A 12 1.18 12.92 -0.26
N VAL A 13 0.98 12.72 1.06
CA VAL A 13 1.49 11.52 1.76
C VAL A 13 0.78 10.25 1.30
N SER A 14 -0.51 10.32 0.97
CA SER A 14 -1.24 9.17 0.40
C SER A 14 -0.66 8.76 -0.96
N LEU A 15 -0.38 9.73 -1.84
CA LEU A 15 0.23 9.47 -3.15
C LEU A 15 1.64 8.87 -2.99
N VAL A 16 2.47 9.43 -2.11
CA VAL A 16 3.81 8.92 -1.82
C VAL A 16 3.74 7.48 -1.27
N ALA A 17 2.79 7.18 -0.39
CA ALA A 17 2.59 5.82 0.12
C ALA A 17 2.21 4.82 -1.00
N LEU A 18 1.31 5.20 -1.90
CA LEU A 18 0.92 4.36 -3.03
C LEU A 18 2.07 4.15 -4.02
N ILE A 19 2.85 5.20 -4.31
CA ILE A 19 4.06 5.10 -5.16
C ILE A 19 5.09 4.18 -4.51
N ALA A 20 5.31 4.31 -3.20
CA ALA A 20 6.24 3.45 -2.47
C ALA A 20 5.80 1.98 -2.52
N ILE A 21 4.51 1.70 -2.31
CA ILE A 21 3.96 0.34 -2.48
C ILE A 21 4.20 -0.18 -3.89
N TRP A 22 3.84 0.63 -4.90
CA TRP A 22 3.99 0.25 -6.30
C TRP A 22 5.46 -0.07 -6.62
N PHE A 23 6.38 0.81 -6.24
CA PHE A 23 7.80 0.66 -6.52
C PHE A 23 8.40 -0.58 -5.84
N VAL A 24 8.10 -0.80 -4.56
CA VAL A 24 8.56 -1.99 -3.81
C VAL A 24 7.97 -3.27 -4.40
N PHE A 25 6.70 -3.26 -4.79
CA PHE A 25 6.06 -4.41 -5.42
C PHE A 25 6.64 -4.71 -6.81
N GLU A 26 6.81 -3.68 -7.64
CA GLU A 26 7.33 -3.80 -9.01
C GLU A 26 8.75 -4.35 -9.00
N THR A 27 9.62 -3.77 -8.18
CA THR A 27 11.03 -4.19 -8.04
C THR A 27 11.17 -5.62 -7.55
N ARG A 28 10.24 -6.11 -6.72
CA ARG A 28 10.29 -7.48 -6.20
C ARG A 28 9.68 -8.51 -7.12
N TYR A 29 8.49 -8.23 -7.67
CA TYR A 29 7.68 -9.26 -8.30
C TYR A 29 7.49 -9.08 -9.81
N MET A 30 7.71 -7.90 -10.39
CA MET A 30 7.29 -7.63 -11.78
C MET A 30 8.45 -7.57 -12.77
N TRP A 31 9.69 -7.38 -12.32
CA TRP A 31 10.85 -7.12 -13.21
C TRP A 31 11.03 -8.18 -14.32
N PHE A 32 10.81 -9.46 -14.03
CA PHE A 32 11.09 -10.56 -14.96
C PHE A 32 9.86 -11.42 -15.28
N VAL A 33 8.65 -10.96 -14.95
CA VAL A 33 7.43 -11.76 -15.07
C VAL A 33 6.67 -11.41 -16.34
N SER A 34 6.30 -12.43 -17.11
CA SER A 34 5.51 -12.30 -18.34
C SER A 34 4.26 -13.19 -18.31
N GLY A 35 3.33 -12.94 -19.24
CA GLY A 35 2.12 -13.76 -19.42
C GLY A 35 1.14 -13.73 -18.23
N ASP A 36 0.68 -14.92 -17.83
CA ASP A 36 -0.39 -15.08 -16.84
C ASP A 36 0.03 -14.62 -15.43
N ASP A 37 1.29 -14.80 -15.08
CA ASP A 37 1.84 -14.37 -13.78
C ASP A 37 1.83 -12.84 -13.66
N PHE A 38 2.13 -12.12 -14.75
CA PHE A 38 2.08 -10.66 -14.78
C PHE A 38 0.65 -10.15 -14.56
N THR A 39 -0.32 -10.76 -15.26
CA THR A 39 -1.73 -10.40 -15.12
C THR A 39 -2.26 -10.70 -13.71
N PHE A 40 -1.86 -11.84 -13.14
CA PHE A 40 -2.19 -12.21 -11.76
C PHE A 40 -1.66 -11.16 -10.76
N LEU A 41 -0.37 -10.83 -10.83
CA LEU A 41 0.26 -9.84 -9.95
C LEU A 41 -0.39 -8.47 -10.08
N ARG A 42 -0.64 -8.01 -11.31
CA ARG A 42 -1.22 -6.68 -11.56
C ARG A 42 -2.64 -6.56 -11.04
N ARG A 43 -3.47 -7.59 -11.23
CA ARG A 43 -4.84 -7.62 -10.67
C ARG A 43 -4.82 -7.63 -9.14
N GLY A 44 -3.97 -8.49 -8.56
CA GLY A 44 -3.83 -8.57 -7.10
C GLY A 44 -3.36 -7.25 -6.47
N SER A 45 -2.34 -6.61 -7.07
CA SER A 45 -1.83 -5.33 -6.57
C SER A 45 -2.85 -4.20 -6.73
N LEU A 46 -3.56 -4.13 -7.87
CA LEU A 46 -4.65 -3.15 -8.07
C LEU A 46 -5.80 -3.34 -7.07
N LEU A 47 -6.20 -4.58 -6.78
CA LEU A 47 -7.21 -4.86 -5.78
C LEU A 47 -6.77 -4.42 -4.37
N GLY A 48 -5.53 -4.72 -3.99
CA GLY A 48 -4.98 -4.30 -2.70
C GLY A 48 -4.87 -2.77 -2.57
N VAL A 49 -4.39 -2.09 -3.62
CA VAL A 49 -4.35 -0.62 -3.68
C VAL A 49 -5.77 -0.03 -3.60
N GLY A 50 -6.71 -0.60 -4.35
CA GLY A 50 -8.12 -0.20 -4.31
C GLY A 50 -8.72 -0.35 -2.92
N LEU A 51 -8.40 -1.43 -2.20
CA LEU A 51 -8.81 -1.65 -0.82
C LEU A 51 -8.22 -0.61 0.13
N ILE A 52 -6.95 -0.24 0.00
CA ILE A 52 -6.32 0.82 0.80
C ILE A 52 -7.04 2.16 0.58
N ILE A 53 -7.30 2.52 -0.67
CA ILE A 53 -8.01 3.75 -1.03
C ILE A 53 -9.44 3.73 -0.46
N LEU A 54 -10.14 2.60 -0.58
CA LEU A 54 -11.48 2.43 -0.02
C LEU A 54 -11.48 2.58 1.50
N LEU A 55 -10.52 1.96 2.20
CA LEU A 55 -10.36 2.11 3.65
C LEU A 55 -10.11 3.57 4.03
N TRP A 56 -9.23 4.28 3.31
CA TRP A 56 -9.03 5.71 3.51
C TRP A 56 -10.28 6.55 3.26
N GLY A 57 -11.13 6.15 2.31
CA GLY A 57 -12.38 6.84 1.97
C GLY A 57 -13.51 6.62 2.97
N VAL A 58 -13.66 5.40 3.48
CA VAL A 58 -14.82 5.01 4.30
C VAL A 58 -14.49 4.96 5.79
N TYR A 59 -13.40 4.27 6.15
CA TYR A 59 -13.03 4.01 7.54
C TYR A 59 -11.51 3.94 7.70
N PRO A 60 -10.82 5.09 7.89
CA PRO A 60 -9.36 5.16 7.88
C PRO A 60 -8.75 4.54 9.15
N SER A 61 -8.79 3.21 9.24
CA SER A 61 -8.16 2.42 10.30
C SER A 61 -6.72 2.10 9.94
N ARG A 62 -5.78 2.50 10.81
CA ARG A 62 -4.34 2.25 10.63
C ARG A 62 -4.04 0.76 10.52
N ILE A 63 -4.71 -0.05 11.33
CA ILE A 63 -4.50 -1.50 11.37
C ILE A 63 -5.00 -2.12 10.06
N LEU A 64 -6.21 -1.79 9.63
CA LEU A 64 -6.76 -2.36 8.38
C LEU A 64 -5.95 -1.93 7.15
N ALA A 65 -5.53 -0.68 7.09
CA ALA A 65 -4.70 -0.19 5.98
C ALA A 65 -3.32 -0.87 5.96
N ALA A 66 -2.69 -1.06 7.13
CA ALA A 66 -1.44 -1.81 7.24
C ALA A 66 -1.61 -3.28 6.84
N LEU A 67 -2.68 -3.95 7.29
CA LEU A 67 -2.96 -5.33 6.90
C LEU A 67 -3.22 -5.48 5.39
N ALA A 68 -3.98 -4.55 4.79
CA ALA A 68 -4.20 -4.52 3.35
C ALA A 68 -2.87 -4.36 2.58
N ALA A 69 -2.00 -3.45 3.03
CA ALA A 69 -0.68 -3.25 2.44
C ALA A 69 0.24 -4.46 2.62
N VAL A 70 0.26 -5.11 3.80
CA VAL A 70 0.96 -6.40 3.98
C VAL A 70 0.42 -7.45 3.02
N GLY A 71 -0.90 -7.53 2.86
CA GLY A 71 -1.56 -8.43 1.92
C GLY A 71 -1.03 -8.29 0.49
N ILE A 72 -0.77 -7.06 0.02
CA ILE A 72 -0.19 -6.81 -1.31
C ILE A 72 1.16 -7.52 -1.49
N PHE A 73 1.99 -7.56 -0.46
CA PHE A 73 3.32 -8.16 -0.55
C PHE A 73 3.33 -9.66 -0.26
N VAL A 74 2.37 -10.14 0.54
CA VAL A 74 2.31 -11.55 0.95
C VAL A 74 1.50 -12.40 -0.04
N PHE A 75 0.54 -11.83 -0.77
CA PHE A 75 -0.31 -12.63 -1.66
C PHE A 75 0.48 -13.39 -2.74
N PRO A 76 1.53 -12.84 -3.40
CA PRO A 76 2.21 -13.58 -4.46
C PRO A 76 2.80 -14.91 -3.97
N PRO A 77 3.67 -14.95 -2.94
CA PRO A 77 4.20 -16.23 -2.45
C PRO A 77 3.15 -17.08 -1.74
N LEU A 78 2.06 -16.50 -1.22
CA LEU A 78 0.98 -17.26 -0.58
C LEU A 78 0.18 -18.09 -1.58
N PHE A 79 -0.07 -17.57 -2.78
CA PHE A 79 -0.90 -18.22 -3.81
C PHE A 79 -0.07 -18.91 -4.91
N ARG A 80 1.18 -18.49 -5.13
CA ARG A 80 2.11 -19.06 -6.14
C ARG A 80 3.53 -19.15 -5.56
N GLY A 81 3.67 -19.82 -4.42
CA GLY A 81 4.93 -19.96 -3.68
C GLY A 81 6.01 -20.77 -4.42
N ASP A 82 5.63 -21.53 -5.44
CA ASP A 82 6.53 -22.19 -6.39
C ASP A 82 7.22 -21.21 -7.34
N LYS A 83 6.62 -20.03 -7.57
CA LYS A 83 7.11 -19.02 -8.52
C LYS A 83 7.69 -17.78 -7.85
N PHE A 84 7.16 -17.40 -6.69
CA PHE A 84 7.53 -16.16 -6.03
C PHE A 84 8.25 -16.42 -4.71
N VAL A 85 9.40 -15.76 -4.56
CA VAL A 85 10.21 -15.83 -3.34
C VAL A 85 9.45 -15.15 -2.20
N ALA A 86 9.44 -15.82 -1.05
CA ALA A 86 8.91 -15.28 0.19
C ALA A 86 9.62 -13.98 0.63
N LEU A 87 9.07 -13.34 1.66
CA LEU A 87 9.66 -12.14 2.25
C LEU A 87 11.04 -12.46 2.83
N ASP A 88 12.08 -11.84 2.28
CA ASP A 88 13.43 -11.85 2.85
C ASP A 88 13.70 -10.59 3.67
N ILE A 89 14.75 -10.60 4.49
CA ILE A 89 15.12 -9.48 5.37
C ILE A 89 15.32 -8.17 4.60
N PRO A 90 16.10 -8.11 3.49
CA PRO A 90 16.30 -6.85 2.78
C PRO A 90 15.00 -6.30 2.20
N PHE A 91 14.15 -7.15 1.63
CA PHE A 91 12.84 -6.74 1.13
C PHE A 91 11.91 -6.26 2.24
N SER A 92 11.94 -6.92 3.39
CA SER A 92 11.11 -6.57 4.55
C SER A 92 11.40 -5.15 5.04
N ALA A 93 12.65 -4.66 4.96
CA ALA A 93 12.98 -3.28 5.31
C ALA A 93 12.29 -2.26 4.40
N TRP A 94 12.32 -2.47 3.08
CA TRP A 94 11.63 -1.60 2.10
C TRP A 94 10.11 -1.66 2.26
N MET A 95 9.58 -2.86 2.48
CA MET A 95 8.17 -3.09 2.78
C MET A 95 7.73 -2.31 4.04
N LEU A 96 8.52 -2.35 5.11
CA LEU A 96 8.24 -1.60 6.34
C LEU A 96 8.20 -0.09 6.11
N GLY A 97 9.07 0.44 5.25
CA GLY A 97 9.03 1.84 4.82
C GLY A 97 7.71 2.21 4.13
N ALA A 98 7.27 1.39 3.18
CA ALA A 98 5.98 1.58 2.51
C ALA A 98 4.80 1.47 3.48
N LEU A 99 4.84 0.53 4.42
CA LEU A 99 3.82 0.36 5.46
C LEU A 99 3.75 1.56 6.39
N ALA A 100 4.90 2.10 6.82
CA ALA A 100 4.95 3.29 7.66
C ALA A 100 4.30 4.49 6.96
N LEU A 101 4.52 4.66 5.65
CA LEU A 101 3.88 5.70 4.85
C LEU A 101 2.36 5.50 4.76
N VAL A 102 1.88 4.27 4.56
CA VAL A 102 0.43 3.97 4.58
C VAL A 102 -0.19 4.31 5.93
N VAL A 103 0.45 3.94 7.04
CA VAL A 103 -0.04 4.24 8.39
C VAL A 103 -0.05 5.75 8.63
N ALA A 104 1.00 6.47 8.19
CA ALA A 104 1.08 7.93 8.30
C ALA A 104 -0.02 8.63 7.48
N ALA A 105 -0.23 8.22 6.22
CA ALA A 105 -1.33 8.71 5.38
C ALA A 105 -2.69 8.47 6.04
N THR A 106 -2.89 7.28 6.61
CA THR A 106 -4.12 6.92 7.32
C THR A 106 -4.35 7.82 8.54
N GLU A 107 -3.32 8.07 9.33
CA GLU A 107 -3.40 8.93 10.51
C GLU A 107 -3.67 10.40 10.14
N LEU A 108 -3.04 10.91 9.07
CA LEU A 108 -3.33 12.24 8.55
C LEU A 108 -4.79 12.37 8.09
N ASN A 109 -5.31 11.36 7.40
CA ASN A 109 -6.69 11.32 6.94
C ASN A 109 -7.67 11.35 8.13
N ARG A 110 -7.41 10.58 9.19
CA ARG A 110 -8.20 10.63 10.44
C ARG A 110 -8.20 12.02 11.05
N ARG A 111 -7.04 12.67 11.14
CA ARG A 111 -6.91 14.03 11.68
C ARG A 111 -7.64 15.05 10.82
N ALA A 112 -7.54 14.93 9.50
CA ALA A 112 -8.25 15.78 8.55
C ALA A 112 -9.78 15.67 8.70
N ARG A 113 -10.30 14.45 8.85
CA ARG A 113 -11.73 14.21 9.10
C ARG A 113 -12.22 14.74 10.44
N ARG A 114 -11.45 14.52 11.52
CA ARG A 114 -11.77 15.06 12.85
C ARG A 114 -11.78 16.59 12.90
N ALA A 115 -11.06 17.25 12.00
CA ALA A 115 -11.08 18.71 11.89
C ALA A 115 -12.33 19.25 11.17
N LEU A 116 -13.15 18.38 10.56
CA LEU A 116 -14.42 18.71 9.89
C LEU A 116 -15.63 18.52 10.79
N THR A 117 -15.54 17.64 11.79
CA THR A 117 -16.54 17.43 12.85
C THR A 117 -16.36 18.45 13.97
#